data_AF-A0A7J3P330-F1
#
_entry.id   AF-A0A7J3P330-F1
#
_cell.length_a   1.000
_cell.length_b   1.000
_cell.length_c   1.000
_cell.angle_alpha   90.00
_cell.angle_beta   90.00
_cell.angle_gamma   90.00
#
_symmetry.space_group_name_H-M   'P 1'
#
loop_
_entity.id
_entity.type
_entity.pdbx_description
1 polymer ?
#
loop_
_entity_poly.entity_id
_entity_poly.type
_entity_poly.pdbx_seq_one_letter_code
_entity_poly.pdbx_strand_id
1 'polypeptide(L)'
;MTAAQASGVRPKRLIVYQLLGKLETYRVTRYRVGGSGREVESCFSSVAIADHYAHPQRISECEIRFFAPISLISPRTDSNGFLDLEVFREKIDAWIRRVEKDVRWRAEIVPLPAFGSYKPEDGDQTVWTYNATLGSVAAAALVDMLRSTHLIRERNQEVHLVLNVSTGHNSYIPSLIEALRALLVLDGALSLGKGGVVVDACYAAVDPMRQEPGSVLNVYLLKTSAKFFIDFPFRLRGDVETGCTLKGLYRESAGDLPETLRNDAGPVLDRAKKVLVEGLKAFNAFRYGAPLALLDRRLISLDSQEALGCAEEVLNLVDKALRPTVSGSVISVPYVDFDLLRSLLIGCAFVAAISSMISELNVGDPKEGVPLEVLARFGELYDKLPELRINSRLLSREVKELEYVTSVVSAGWRTLRDLMERVDLRSLRKDVPYFSDEKRNFYAHAGLSKNEVEVMKEGGKILLRYSENRIPVIEKWLLRP
;
A
#
# COMPACT_ATOMS: atom_id res chain seq x y z
N MET A 1 29.75 12.69 -1.78
CA MET A 1 28.44 13.36 -1.63
C MET A 1 28.30 14.38 -2.74
N THR A 2 27.29 14.25 -3.61
CA THR A 2 27.06 15.18 -4.71
C THR A 2 26.35 16.44 -4.20
N ALA A 3 26.52 17.58 -4.88
CA ALA A 3 25.89 18.86 -4.51
C ALA A 3 24.34 18.77 -4.38
N ALA A 4 23.71 17.79 -5.04
CA ALA A 4 22.28 17.50 -4.89
C ALA A 4 21.91 16.99 -3.49
N GLN A 5 22.76 16.16 -2.86
CA GLN A 5 22.51 15.64 -1.50
C GLN A 5 22.56 16.74 -0.42
N ALA A 6 23.25 17.86 -0.69
CA ALA A 6 23.30 19.00 0.21
C ALA A 6 22.03 19.88 0.15
N SER A 7 21.23 19.78 -0.91
CA SER A 7 20.04 20.62 -1.13
C SER A 7 18.73 20.05 -0.59
N GLY A 8 18.71 18.78 -0.18
CA GLY A 8 17.50 18.09 0.31
C GLY A 8 16.39 17.87 -0.74
N VAL A 9 16.60 18.29 -2.00
CA VAL A 9 15.62 18.11 -3.08
C VAL A 9 15.70 16.68 -3.61
N ARG A 10 14.62 15.91 -3.46
CA ARG A 10 14.52 14.56 -4.05
C ARG A 10 14.41 14.66 -5.58
N PRO A 11 15.04 13.77 -6.35
CA PRO A 11 14.81 13.69 -7.78
C PRO A 11 13.32 13.44 -8.05
N LYS A 12 12.81 13.97 -9.16
CA LYS A 12 11.40 13.85 -9.55
C LYS A 12 11.27 12.96 -10.77
N ARG A 13 10.46 11.91 -10.65
CA ARG A 13 10.08 11.00 -11.74
C ARG A 13 8.67 11.30 -12.21
N LEU A 14 8.44 11.19 -13.50
CA LEU A 14 7.10 11.08 -14.07
C LEU A 14 6.89 9.67 -14.61
N ILE A 15 5.76 9.07 -14.27
CA ILE A 15 5.28 7.84 -14.92
C ILE A 15 3.90 8.11 -15.50
N VAL A 16 3.79 8.00 -16.83
CA VAL A 16 2.54 8.15 -17.56
C VAL A 16 2.07 6.77 -18.01
N TYR A 17 0.97 6.30 -17.45
CA TYR A 17 0.30 5.08 -17.92
C TYR A 17 -0.68 5.42 -19.02
N GLN A 18 -0.65 4.71 -20.14
CA GLN A 18 -1.67 4.82 -21.18
C GLN A 18 -2.25 3.46 -21.51
N LEU A 19 -3.58 3.34 -21.40
CA LEU A 19 -4.29 2.17 -21.88
C LEU A 19 -4.37 2.17 -23.42
N LEU A 20 -3.85 1.13 -24.05
CA LEU A 20 -3.96 0.94 -25.48
C LEU A 20 -5.32 0.35 -25.85
N GLY A 21 -5.99 0.99 -26.81
CA GLY A 21 -7.10 0.40 -27.55
C GLY A 21 -6.70 -0.15 -28.91
N LYS A 22 -7.67 -0.16 -29.81
CA LYS A 22 -7.57 -0.65 -31.17
C LYS A 22 -6.45 0.05 -31.97
N LEU A 23 -5.42 -0.70 -32.37
CA LEU A 23 -4.13 -0.15 -32.81
C LEU A 23 -4.24 0.68 -34.11
N GLU A 24 -5.04 0.26 -35.07
CA GLU A 24 -5.20 0.97 -36.34
C GLU A 24 -6.03 2.26 -36.23
N THR A 25 -6.54 2.61 -35.05
CA THR A 25 -7.24 3.90 -34.82
C THR A 25 -6.29 5.05 -34.48
N TYR A 26 -5.04 4.77 -34.09
CA TYR A 26 -4.08 5.80 -33.73
C TYR A 26 -3.58 6.56 -34.95
N ARG A 27 -3.57 7.89 -34.84
CA ARG A 27 -3.16 8.82 -35.90
C ARG A 27 -2.39 9.97 -35.26
N VAL A 28 -1.43 10.50 -36.00
CA VAL A 28 -0.71 11.71 -35.61
C VAL A 28 -1.71 12.84 -35.39
N THR A 29 -1.72 13.40 -34.18
CA THR A 29 -2.67 14.41 -33.73
C THR A 29 -1.94 15.48 -32.93
N ARG A 30 -2.44 16.73 -32.98
CA ARG A 30 -1.92 17.81 -32.14
C ARG A 30 -2.64 17.84 -30.80
N TYR A 31 -1.90 17.69 -29.72
CA TYR A 31 -2.41 17.70 -28.36
C TYR A 31 -2.01 18.97 -27.62
N ARG A 32 -2.93 19.47 -26.79
CA ARG A 32 -2.70 20.58 -25.87
C ARG A 32 -3.02 20.15 -24.44
N VAL A 33 -2.03 20.08 -23.55
CA VAL A 33 -2.20 19.54 -22.20
C VAL A 33 -2.49 20.63 -21.19
N GLY A 34 -3.52 20.45 -20.34
CA GLY A 34 -3.77 21.29 -19.17
C GLY A 34 -4.01 22.77 -19.47
N GLY A 35 -4.51 23.10 -20.67
CA GLY A 35 -4.68 24.49 -21.11
C GLY A 35 -3.37 25.23 -21.39
N SER A 36 -2.23 24.52 -21.46
CA SER A 36 -0.96 25.14 -21.86
C SER A 36 -1.04 25.69 -23.29
N GLY A 37 -0.32 26.76 -23.59
CA GLY A 37 -0.24 27.31 -24.96
C GLY A 37 0.59 26.46 -25.93
N ARG A 38 1.20 25.36 -25.45
CA ARG A 38 2.09 24.50 -26.23
C ARG A 38 1.30 23.34 -26.83
N GLU A 39 1.53 23.10 -28.11
CA GLU A 39 0.99 21.97 -28.84
C GLU A 39 2.09 20.94 -29.08
N VAL A 40 1.75 19.66 -28.96
CA VAL A 40 2.65 18.53 -29.23
C VAL A 40 1.97 17.64 -30.27
N GLU A 41 2.63 17.44 -31.39
CA GLU A 41 2.20 16.51 -32.43
C GLU A 41 2.73 15.11 -32.11
N SER A 42 1.83 14.13 -31.99
CA SER A 42 2.15 12.77 -31.56
C SER A 42 1.00 11.81 -31.92
N CYS A 43 1.27 10.51 -32.02
CA CYS A 43 0.23 9.48 -32.07
C CYS A 43 -0.37 9.20 -30.69
N PHE A 44 0.33 9.54 -29.62
CA PHE A 44 -0.03 9.23 -28.24
C PHE A 44 -0.12 10.48 -27.37
N SER A 45 -1.27 10.67 -26.72
CA SER A 45 -1.45 11.76 -25.75
C SER A 45 -0.54 11.63 -24.52
N SER A 46 -0.05 10.42 -24.19
CA SER A 46 0.98 10.23 -23.15
C SER A 46 2.30 10.94 -23.43
N VAL A 47 2.72 11.01 -24.70
CA VAL A 47 3.93 11.75 -25.11
C VAL A 47 3.72 13.24 -24.90
N ALA A 48 2.54 13.76 -25.25
CA ALA A 48 2.20 15.16 -25.00
C ALA A 48 2.17 15.49 -23.51
N ILE A 49 1.64 14.58 -22.68
CA ILE A 49 1.65 14.70 -21.22
C ILE A 49 3.10 14.73 -20.70
N ALA A 50 3.94 13.79 -21.15
CA ALA A 50 5.34 13.74 -20.77
C ALA A 50 6.07 15.05 -21.11
N ASP A 51 5.90 15.55 -22.34
CA ASP A 51 6.47 16.83 -22.80
C ASP A 51 5.98 18.05 -22.01
N HIS A 52 4.71 18.04 -21.58
CA HIS A 52 4.13 19.10 -20.75
C HIS A 52 4.79 19.14 -19.37
N TYR A 53 4.93 17.99 -18.72
CA TYR A 53 5.53 17.90 -17.39
C TYR A 53 7.06 18.12 -17.41
N ALA A 54 7.74 17.70 -18.48
CA ALA A 54 9.18 17.93 -18.66
C ALA A 54 9.55 19.42 -18.80
N HIS A 55 8.60 20.29 -19.15
CA HIS A 55 8.82 21.68 -19.50
C HIS A 55 7.93 22.62 -18.68
N PRO A 56 7.97 22.60 -17.34
CA PRO A 56 8.89 23.47 -16.58
C PRO A 56 9.30 22.90 -15.21
N GLN A 57 8.88 21.68 -14.90
CA GLN A 57 9.17 20.98 -13.67
C GLN A 57 10.51 20.27 -13.86
N ARG A 58 11.41 20.34 -12.88
CA ARG A 58 12.72 19.64 -12.92
C ARG A 58 12.54 18.12 -12.80
N ILE A 59 11.77 17.51 -13.70
CA ILE A 59 11.61 16.07 -13.81
C ILE A 59 12.92 15.53 -14.38
N SER A 60 13.59 14.72 -13.57
CA SER A 60 14.88 14.13 -13.93
C SER A 60 14.72 12.88 -14.80
N GLU A 61 13.56 12.21 -14.70
CA GLU A 61 13.26 10.98 -15.41
C GLU A 61 11.79 10.92 -15.78
N CYS A 62 11.49 10.55 -17.02
CA CYS A 62 10.13 10.35 -17.48
C CYS A 62 10.02 9.00 -18.20
N GLU A 63 8.96 8.28 -17.87
CA GLU A 63 8.64 6.97 -18.42
C GLU A 63 7.17 6.91 -18.83
N ILE A 64 6.92 6.30 -19.99
CA ILE A 64 5.58 6.02 -20.50
C ILE A 64 5.38 4.50 -20.44
N ARG A 65 4.35 4.05 -19.74
CA ARG A 65 3.99 2.64 -19.61
C ARG A 65 2.69 2.39 -20.36
N PHE A 66 2.75 1.58 -21.40
CA PHE A 66 1.60 1.25 -22.24
C PHE A 66 0.93 -0.02 -21.70
N PHE A 67 -0.21 0.18 -21.05
CA PHE A 67 -1.09 -0.91 -20.65
C PHE A 67 -1.76 -1.48 -21.91
N ALA A 68 -1.34 -2.69 -22.30
CA ALA A 68 -1.72 -3.30 -23.56
C ALA A 68 -2.52 -4.59 -23.28
N PRO A 69 -3.84 -4.60 -23.50
CA PRO A 69 -4.62 -5.84 -23.46
C PRO A 69 -4.00 -6.92 -24.35
N ILE A 70 -3.83 -8.13 -23.82
CA ILE A 70 -3.23 -9.24 -24.58
C ILE A 70 -4.01 -9.63 -25.84
N SER A 71 -5.27 -9.18 -25.95
CA SER A 71 -6.14 -9.40 -27.12
C SER A 71 -5.84 -8.49 -28.32
N LEU A 72 -4.90 -7.54 -28.22
CA LEU A 72 -4.57 -6.61 -29.31
C LEU A 72 -3.87 -7.28 -30.50
N ILE A 73 -3.27 -8.45 -30.32
CA ILE A 73 -2.56 -9.20 -31.37
C ILE A 73 -2.90 -10.68 -31.28
N SER A 74 -2.62 -11.45 -32.35
CA SER A 74 -2.74 -12.90 -32.28
C SER A 74 -1.82 -13.49 -31.22
N PRO A 75 -2.35 -14.40 -30.39
CA PRO A 75 -1.56 -15.07 -29.37
C PRO A 75 -0.53 -16.01 -29.99
N ARG A 76 0.59 -16.15 -29.31
CA ARG A 76 1.61 -17.17 -29.58
C ARG A 76 1.95 -17.86 -28.28
N THR A 77 2.08 -19.17 -28.32
CA THR A 77 2.42 -19.97 -27.13
C THR A 77 3.91 -20.21 -27.05
N ASP A 78 4.43 -20.24 -25.83
CA ASP A 78 5.76 -20.76 -25.54
C ASP A 78 5.77 -22.31 -25.55
N SER A 79 6.93 -22.91 -25.27
CA SER A 79 7.09 -24.37 -25.21
C SER A 79 6.30 -25.05 -24.08
N ASN A 80 5.78 -24.28 -23.12
CA ASN A 80 5.09 -24.76 -21.93
C ASN A 80 3.57 -24.53 -22.01
N GLY A 81 3.05 -24.02 -23.14
CA GLY A 81 1.62 -23.76 -23.32
C GLY A 81 1.12 -22.46 -22.67
N PHE A 82 2.03 -21.57 -22.24
CA PHE A 82 1.66 -20.22 -21.81
C PHE A 82 1.69 -19.26 -22.98
N LEU A 83 0.96 -18.15 -22.86
CA LEU A 83 1.09 -17.05 -23.81
C LEU A 83 2.51 -16.45 -23.71
N ASP A 84 3.20 -16.36 -24.84
CA ASP A 84 4.52 -15.75 -24.96
C ASP A 84 4.39 -14.22 -24.87
N LEU A 85 4.51 -13.72 -23.63
CA LEU A 85 4.41 -12.30 -23.34
C LEU A 85 5.61 -11.50 -23.87
N GLU A 86 6.78 -12.11 -24.09
CA GLU A 86 7.93 -11.40 -24.66
C GLU A 86 7.68 -11.11 -26.13
N VAL A 87 7.26 -12.11 -26.91
CA VAL A 87 6.88 -11.90 -28.32
C VAL A 87 5.71 -10.93 -28.44
N PHE A 88 4.79 -10.93 -27.47
CA PHE A 88 3.73 -9.91 -27.41
C PHE A 88 4.31 -8.50 -27.24
N ARG A 89 5.20 -8.29 -26.26
CA ARG A 89 5.83 -6.98 -26.01
C ARG A 89 6.62 -6.50 -27.22
N GLU A 90 7.41 -7.37 -27.85
CA GLU A 90 8.20 -7.05 -29.04
C GLU A 90 7.32 -6.57 -30.20
N LYS A 91 6.19 -7.25 -30.46
CA LYS A 91 5.27 -6.86 -31.53
C LYS A 91 4.60 -5.51 -31.26
N ILE A 92 4.19 -5.26 -30.02
CA ILE A 92 3.57 -3.98 -29.63
C ILE A 92 4.61 -2.84 -29.66
N ASP A 93 5.83 -3.07 -29.16
CA ASP A 93 6.92 -2.09 -29.22
C ASP A 93 7.29 -1.74 -30.67
N ALA A 94 7.44 -2.75 -31.53
CA ALA A 94 7.67 -2.55 -32.96
C ALA A 94 6.54 -1.74 -33.63
N TRP A 95 5.29 -2.00 -33.23
CA TRP A 95 4.14 -1.22 -33.71
C TRP A 95 4.21 0.24 -33.23
N ILE A 96 4.50 0.48 -31.94
CA ILE A 96 4.65 1.83 -31.37
C ILE A 96 5.75 2.61 -32.11
N ARG A 97 6.94 2.02 -32.27
CA ARG A 97 8.07 2.67 -32.97
C ARG A 97 7.78 3.00 -34.43
N ARG A 98 6.87 2.25 -35.06
CA ARG A 98 6.45 2.51 -36.45
C ARG A 98 5.52 3.71 -36.54
N VAL A 99 4.59 3.87 -35.59
CA VAL A 99 3.61 4.98 -35.60
C VAL A 99 4.14 6.24 -34.93
N GLU A 100 5.06 6.09 -33.97
CA GLU A 100 5.72 7.16 -33.25
C GLU A 100 7.22 7.08 -33.52
N LYS A 101 7.72 7.90 -34.46
CA LYS A 101 9.11 7.83 -34.90
C LYS A 101 10.07 8.47 -33.90
N ASP A 102 9.59 9.47 -33.14
CA ASP A 102 10.39 10.28 -32.23
C ASP A 102 10.06 9.95 -30.76
N VAL A 103 10.17 8.67 -30.38
CA VAL A 103 10.00 8.24 -28.98
C VAL A 103 11.19 8.74 -28.14
N ARG A 104 11.06 9.95 -27.58
CA ARG A 104 12.08 10.58 -26.72
C ARG A 104 12.12 10.01 -25.30
N TRP A 105 11.00 9.46 -24.85
CA TRP A 105 10.82 9.00 -23.47
C TRP A 105 11.01 7.48 -23.39
N ARG A 106 11.44 6.99 -22.22
CA ARG A 106 11.47 5.54 -21.99
C ARG A 106 10.05 4.99 -22.12
N ALA A 107 9.87 3.98 -22.96
CA ALA A 107 8.58 3.34 -23.19
C ALA A 107 8.66 1.89 -22.74
N GLU A 108 7.67 1.43 -21.96
CA GLU A 108 7.53 0.04 -21.56
C GLU A 108 6.14 -0.51 -21.88
N ILE A 109 6.09 -1.76 -22.32
CA ILE A 109 4.82 -2.45 -22.62
C ILE A 109 4.45 -3.33 -21.44
N VAL A 110 3.24 -3.11 -20.94
CA VAL A 110 2.70 -3.84 -19.80
C VAL A 110 1.50 -4.64 -20.28
N PRO A 111 1.65 -5.96 -20.49
CA PRO A 111 0.55 -6.82 -20.89
C PRO A 111 -0.53 -6.82 -19.82
N LEU A 112 -1.78 -6.58 -20.22
CA LEU A 112 -2.94 -6.70 -19.35
C LEU A 112 -3.77 -7.93 -19.71
N PRO A 113 -4.28 -8.69 -18.71
CA PRO A 113 -5.26 -9.74 -18.95
C PRO A 113 -6.43 -9.23 -19.77
N ALA A 114 -6.94 -10.04 -20.69
CA ALA A 114 -8.07 -9.67 -21.53
C ALA A 114 -9.32 -10.51 -21.24
N PHE A 115 -10.47 -9.98 -21.63
CA PHE A 115 -11.76 -10.68 -21.49
C PHE A 115 -12.64 -10.46 -22.72
N GLY A 116 -13.40 -11.48 -23.09
CA GLY A 116 -14.29 -11.49 -24.25
C GLY A 116 -13.71 -12.28 -25.42
N SER A 117 -14.41 -12.27 -26.55
CA SER A 117 -14.02 -13.01 -27.75
C SER A 117 -13.60 -12.06 -28.86
N TYR A 118 -12.40 -12.25 -29.39
CA TYR A 118 -11.81 -11.38 -30.41
C TYR A 118 -11.33 -12.20 -31.59
N LYS A 119 -11.46 -11.61 -32.78
CA LYS A 119 -10.80 -12.09 -33.98
C LYS A 119 -9.55 -11.23 -34.19
N PRO A 120 -8.34 -11.81 -34.22
CA PRO A 120 -7.12 -11.06 -34.43
C PRO A 120 -7.10 -10.36 -35.78
N GLU A 121 -6.41 -9.23 -35.86
CA GLU A 121 -6.36 -8.40 -37.07
C GLU A 121 -5.30 -8.85 -38.10
N ASP A 122 -4.41 -9.76 -37.73
CA ASP A 122 -3.31 -10.24 -38.57
C ASP A 122 -3.71 -11.37 -39.54
N GLY A 123 -5.01 -11.52 -39.79
CA GLY A 123 -5.57 -12.43 -40.79
C GLY A 123 -5.96 -13.81 -40.27
N ASP A 124 -5.66 -14.13 -39.01
CA ASP A 124 -6.16 -15.33 -38.34
C ASP A 124 -7.70 -15.32 -38.30
N GLN A 125 -8.31 -16.41 -38.79
CA GLN A 125 -9.76 -16.56 -38.78
C GLN A 125 -10.27 -17.09 -37.43
N THR A 126 -9.37 -17.52 -36.55
CA THR A 126 -9.69 -18.08 -35.25
C THR A 126 -10.26 -17.01 -34.33
N VAL A 127 -11.41 -17.31 -33.73
CA VAL A 127 -11.96 -16.49 -32.64
C VAL A 127 -11.33 -16.97 -31.34
N TRP A 128 -10.60 -16.08 -30.70
CA TRP A 128 -9.94 -16.33 -29.42
C TRP A 128 -10.82 -15.82 -28.29
N THR A 129 -11.08 -16.67 -27.30
CA THR A 129 -11.84 -16.32 -26.10
C THR A 129 -10.89 -16.10 -24.94
N TYR A 130 -10.97 -14.93 -24.33
CA TYR A 130 -10.15 -14.55 -23.19
C TYR A 130 -10.99 -14.58 -21.92
N ASN A 131 -10.54 -15.36 -20.93
CA ASN A 131 -11.20 -15.61 -19.66
C ASN A 131 -10.37 -15.00 -18.52
N ALA A 132 -10.28 -13.67 -18.49
CA ALA A 132 -9.79 -12.94 -17.32
C ALA A 132 -10.94 -12.21 -16.63
N THR A 133 -10.66 -11.69 -15.43
CA THR A 133 -11.61 -10.87 -14.69
C THR A 133 -11.11 -9.45 -14.52
N LEU A 134 -12.03 -8.53 -14.21
CA LEU A 134 -11.69 -7.16 -13.85
C LEU A 134 -10.74 -7.09 -12.64
N GLY A 135 -10.84 -8.05 -11.72
CA GLY A 135 -9.92 -8.19 -10.58
C GLY A 135 -8.50 -8.53 -11.03
N SER A 136 -8.35 -9.49 -11.96
CA SER A 136 -7.05 -9.85 -12.53
C SER A 136 -6.41 -8.69 -13.30
N VAL A 137 -7.21 -7.87 -14.01
CA VAL A 137 -6.74 -6.65 -14.67
C VAL A 137 -6.24 -5.62 -13.65
N ALA A 138 -7.01 -5.36 -12.60
CA ALA A 138 -6.63 -4.42 -11.54
C ALA A 138 -5.36 -4.88 -10.81
N ALA A 139 -5.25 -6.19 -10.55
CA ALA A 139 -4.06 -6.79 -9.94
C ALA A 139 -2.82 -6.62 -10.83
N ALA A 140 -2.93 -6.90 -12.14
CA ALA A 140 -1.82 -6.72 -13.08
C ALA A 140 -1.33 -5.26 -13.12
N ALA A 141 -2.27 -4.31 -13.22
CA ALA A 141 -1.95 -2.89 -13.21
C ALA A 141 -1.31 -2.45 -11.87
N LEU A 142 -1.82 -2.92 -10.74
CA LEU A 142 -1.25 -2.59 -9.43
C LEU A 142 0.16 -3.15 -9.25
N VAL A 143 0.41 -4.41 -9.65
CA VAL A 143 1.74 -5.03 -9.60
C VAL A 143 2.75 -4.19 -10.39
N ASP A 144 2.38 -3.78 -11.61
CA ASP A 144 3.22 -2.95 -12.47
C ASP A 144 3.46 -1.56 -11.86
N MET A 145 2.41 -0.92 -11.34
CA MET A 145 2.51 0.38 -10.68
C MET A 145 3.43 0.34 -9.45
N LEU A 146 3.36 -0.71 -8.64
CA LEU A 146 4.21 -0.86 -7.46
C LEU A 146 5.68 -1.07 -7.82
N ARG A 147 5.94 -1.85 -8.87
CA ARG A 147 7.31 -2.13 -9.34
C ARG A 147 7.95 -0.89 -9.97
N SER A 148 7.23 -0.20 -10.85
CA SER A 148 7.74 0.97 -11.56
C SER A 148 7.91 2.19 -10.65
N THR A 149 7.08 2.35 -9.61
CA THR A 149 7.26 3.39 -8.60
C THR A 149 8.30 3.06 -7.53
N HIS A 150 8.77 1.80 -7.49
CA HIS A 150 9.65 1.26 -6.45
C HIS A 150 9.13 1.43 -5.02
N LEU A 151 7.82 1.61 -4.84
CA LEU A 151 7.21 2.05 -3.58
C LEU A 151 7.57 1.20 -2.35
N ILE A 152 7.77 -0.11 -2.57
CA ILE A 152 8.11 -1.11 -1.54
C ILE A 152 9.62 -1.20 -1.29
N ARG A 153 10.44 -0.97 -2.32
CA ARG A 153 11.91 -1.17 -2.28
C ARG A 153 12.68 0.09 -1.95
N GLU A 154 12.39 1.18 -2.65
CA GLU A 154 13.18 2.40 -2.62
C GLU A 154 12.28 3.63 -2.60
N ARG A 155 12.36 4.42 -1.54
CA ARG A 155 11.51 5.61 -1.32
C ARG A 155 12.26 6.93 -1.45
N ASN A 156 13.33 6.93 -2.26
CA ASN A 156 14.29 8.05 -2.36
C ASN A 156 13.94 9.08 -3.45
N GLN A 157 12.86 8.85 -4.21
CA GLN A 157 12.46 9.67 -5.35
C GLN A 157 11.01 10.12 -5.17
N GLU A 158 10.70 11.35 -5.58
CA GLU A 158 9.32 11.80 -5.69
C GLU A 158 8.74 11.37 -7.03
N VAL A 159 7.53 10.83 -7.04
CA VAL A 159 6.89 10.31 -8.24
C VAL A 159 5.61 11.08 -8.53
N HIS A 160 5.51 11.56 -9.77
CA HIS A 160 4.29 12.08 -10.38
C HIS A 160 3.67 10.97 -11.25
N LEU A 161 2.39 10.70 -11.04
CA LEU A 161 1.65 9.67 -11.77
C LEU A 161 0.56 10.28 -12.64
N VAL A 162 0.48 9.84 -13.89
CA VAL A 162 -0.65 10.18 -14.76
C VAL A 162 -1.23 8.89 -15.34
N LEU A 163 -2.48 8.59 -15.01
CA LEU A 163 -3.23 7.49 -15.61
C LEU A 163 -4.10 8.04 -16.75
N ASN A 164 -3.64 7.83 -17.97
CA ASN A 164 -4.32 8.24 -19.19
C ASN A 164 -5.31 7.16 -19.64
N VAL A 165 -6.60 7.49 -19.49
CA VAL A 165 -7.75 6.62 -19.83
C VAL A 165 -8.48 7.11 -21.08
N SER A 166 -7.87 8.01 -21.85
CA SER A 166 -8.46 8.57 -23.06
C SER A 166 -8.59 7.58 -24.21
N THR A 167 -7.77 6.53 -24.19
CA THR A 167 -7.76 5.46 -25.20
C THR A 167 -8.00 4.11 -24.52
N GLY A 168 -8.42 3.12 -25.29
CA GLY A 168 -8.70 1.78 -24.78
C GLY A 168 -10.18 1.44 -24.67
N HIS A 169 -10.44 0.19 -24.29
CA HIS A 169 -11.80 -0.27 -24.02
C HIS A 169 -12.26 0.23 -22.65
N ASN A 170 -13.46 0.83 -22.62
CA ASN A 170 -14.05 1.39 -21.39
C ASN A 170 -14.16 0.39 -20.23
N SER A 171 -14.23 -0.90 -20.55
CA SER A 171 -14.32 -1.98 -19.57
C SER A 171 -13.06 -2.12 -18.68
N TYR A 172 -11.91 -1.61 -19.10
CA TYR A 172 -10.66 -1.65 -18.30
C TYR A 172 -10.54 -0.45 -17.35
N ILE A 173 -11.20 0.67 -17.66
CA ILE A 173 -11.04 1.94 -16.93
C ILE A 173 -11.33 1.77 -15.43
N PRO A 174 -12.42 1.11 -14.98
CA PRO A 174 -12.67 0.92 -13.55
C PRO A 174 -11.52 0.18 -12.84
N SER A 175 -11.00 -0.90 -13.43
CA SER A 175 -9.89 -1.67 -12.86
C SER A 175 -8.61 -0.85 -12.72
N LEU A 176 -8.28 -0.02 -13.71
CA LEU A 176 -7.10 0.83 -13.67
C LEU A 176 -7.22 1.95 -12.62
N ILE A 177 -8.42 2.53 -12.48
CA ILE A 177 -8.70 3.53 -11.44
C ILE A 177 -8.55 2.90 -10.05
N GLU A 178 -9.09 1.70 -9.84
CA GLU A 178 -8.97 0.99 -8.56
C GLU A 178 -7.52 0.59 -8.25
N ALA A 179 -6.74 0.18 -9.25
CA ALA A 179 -5.30 -0.05 -9.10
C ALA A 179 -4.55 1.21 -8.65
N LEU A 180 -4.80 2.35 -9.30
CA LEU A 180 -4.19 3.62 -8.91
C LEU A 180 -4.61 4.03 -7.49
N ARG A 181 -5.89 3.88 -7.13
CA ARG A 181 -6.37 4.17 -5.76
C ARG A 181 -5.68 3.29 -4.72
N ALA A 182 -5.55 1.99 -4.98
CA ALA A 182 -4.87 1.05 -4.09
C ALA A 182 -3.40 1.44 -3.88
N LEU A 183 -2.69 1.82 -4.95
CA LEU A 183 -1.31 2.33 -4.88
C LEU A 183 -1.20 3.56 -3.96
N LEU A 184 -2.10 4.53 -4.11
CA LEU A 184 -2.09 5.76 -3.31
C LEU A 184 -2.39 5.52 -1.83
N VAL A 185 -3.31 4.59 -1.54
CA VAL A 185 -3.59 4.16 -0.16
C VAL A 185 -2.37 3.44 0.43
N LEU A 186 -1.70 2.60 -0.36
CA LEU A 186 -0.48 1.92 0.07
C LEU A 186 0.66 2.91 0.36
N ASP A 187 0.86 3.91 -0.49
CA ASP A 187 1.86 4.95 -0.27
C ASP A 187 1.56 5.77 0.99
N GLY A 188 0.28 6.10 1.21
CA GLY A 188 -0.18 6.74 2.44
C GLY A 188 0.11 5.88 3.68
N ALA A 189 -0.19 4.59 3.62
CA ALA A 189 0.05 3.63 4.71
C ALA A 189 1.54 3.51 5.05
N LEU A 190 2.40 3.35 4.04
CA LEU A 190 3.86 3.29 4.21
C LEU A 190 4.44 4.61 4.74
N SER A 191 3.80 5.74 4.45
CA SER A 191 4.29 7.06 4.84
C SER A 191 3.86 7.49 6.23
N LEU A 192 2.69 7.06 6.70
CA LEU A 192 2.16 7.27 8.05
C LEU A 192 2.55 8.65 8.68
N GLY A 193 2.28 9.73 7.94
CA GLY A 193 2.54 11.11 8.35
C GLY A 193 3.90 11.73 7.93
N LYS A 194 4.76 11.00 7.21
CA LYS A 194 6.09 11.43 6.74
C LYS A 194 6.14 11.94 5.29
N GLY A 195 5.01 12.01 4.61
CA GLY A 195 4.91 12.39 3.20
C GLY A 195 5.16 11.20 2.24
N GLY A 196 4.29 11.08 1.23
CA GLY A 196 4.30 10.03 0.22
C GLY A 196 5.51 10.05 -0.71
N VAL A 197 5.78 8.91 -1.34
CA VAL A 197 6.60 8.84 -2.57
C VAL A 197 5.82 9.46 -3.72
N VAL A 198 4.52 9.22 -3.80
CA VAL A 198 3.65 9.76 -4.84
C VAL A 198 3.20 11.16 -4.41
N VAL A 199 3.77 12.17 -5.04
CA VAL A 199 3.50 13.58 -4.71
C VAL A 199 2.32 14.17 -5.47
N ASP A 200 2.01 13.62 -6.65
CA ASP A 200 0.87 14.00 -7.46
C ASP A 200 0.39 12.80 -8.28
N ALA A 201 -0.92 12.66 -8.40
CA ALA A 201 -1.53 11.61 -9.20
C ALA A 201 -2.78 12.16 -9.91
N CYS A 202 -2.80 12.05 -11.23
CA CYS A 202 -3.87 12.58 -12.07
C CYS A 202 -4.44 11.51 -13.00
N TYR A 203 -5.71 11.67 -13.35
CA TYR A 203 -6.30 11.05 -14.52
C TYR A 203 -6.12 11.97 -15.72
N ALA A 204 -5.83 11.42 -16.88
CA ALA A 204 -5.84 12.16 -18.13
C ALA A 204 -6.97 11.68 -19.04
N ALA A 205 -7.70 12.64 -19.61
CA ALA A 205 -8.74 12.42 -20.62
C ALA A 205 -8.51 13.38 -21.79
N VAL A 206 -8.79 12.93 -23.00
CA VAL A 206 -8.62 13.73 -24.24
C VAL A 206 -10.00 14.06 -24.78
N ASP A 207 -10.13 15.23 -25.43
CA ASP A 207 -11.29 15.54 -26.26
C ASP A 207 -11.65 14.36 -27.18
N PRO A 208 -12.95 14.08 -27.42
CA PRO A 208 -13.35 13.05 -28.35
C PRO A 208 -12.79 13.36 -29.74
N MET A 209 -12.17 12.36 -30.37
CA MET A 209 -11.61 12.48 -31.72
C MET A 209 -12.70 12.90 -32.70
N ARG A 210 -12.72 14.18 -33.10
CA ARG A 210 -13.52 14.65 -34.24
C ARG A 210 -12.67 14.45 -35.49
N GLN A 211 -13.26 13.92 -36.57
CA GLN A 211 -12.52 13.57 -37.80
C GLN A 211 -11.99 14.76 -38.61
N GLU A 212 -11.98 15.98 -38.05
CA GLU A 212 -11.52 17.17 -38.74
C GLU A 212 -9.98 17.21 -38.77
N PRO A 213 -9.37 17.20 -39.98
CA PRO A 213 -7.93 17.28 -40.13
C PRO A 213 -7.39 18.56 -39.48
N GLY A 214 -6.32 18.42 -38.71
CA GLY A 214 -5.65 19.56 -38.07
C GLY A 214 -6.33 20.09 -36.81
N SER A 215 -7.38 19.45 -36.29
CA SER A 215 -7.92 19.80 -34.98
C SER A 215 -6.87 19.61 -33.87
N VAL A 216 -6.89 20.51 -32.88
CA VAL A 216 -6.06 20.41 -31.68
C VAL A 216 -6.93 19.83 -30.57
N LEU A 217 -6.53 18.68 -30.03
CA LEU A 217 -7.28 18.01 -28.96
C LEU A 217 -6.72 18.42 -27.60
N ASN A 218 -7.60 18.86 -26.70
CA ASN A 218 -7.20 19.18 -25.35
C ASN A 218 -7.07 17.88 -24.52
N VAL A 219 -6.03 17.83 -23.70
CA VAL A 219 -5.81 16.79 -22.70
C VAL A 219 -6.06 17.41 -21.33
N TYR A 220 -7.12 16.95 -20.67
CA TYR A 220 -7.50 17.38 -19.33
C TYR A 220 -6.80 16.53 -18.28
N LEU A 221 -6.16 17.19 -17.32
CA LEU A 221 -5.55 16.54 -16.16
C LEU A 221 -6.45 16.76 -14.95
N LEU A 222 -7.00 15.68 -14.42
CA LEU A 222 -7.91 15.69 -13.27
C LEU A 222 -7.19 15.06 -12.08
N LYS A 223 -6.95 15.86 -11.03
CA LYS A 223 -6.35 15.34 -9.80
C LYS A 223 -7.20 14.25 -9.19
N THR A 224 -6.56 13.18 -8.74
CA THR A 224 -7.25 12.12 -8.01
C THR A 224 -7.79 12.65 -6.69
N SER A 225 -9.01 12.24 -6.34
CA SER A 225 -9.63 12.51 -5.04
C SER A 225 -9.31 11.43 -4.01
N ALA A 226 -8.49 10.43 -4.36
CA ALA A 226 -8.13 9.34 -3.47
C ALA A 226 -7.47 9.90 -2.21
N LYS A 227 -8.06 9.60 -1.06
CA LYS A 227 -7.54 9.96 0.25
C LYS A 227 -7.13 8.69 0.98
N PHE A 228 -5.97 8.75 1.60
CA PHE A 228 -5.56 7.75 2.57
C PHE A 228 -6.35 7.94 3.86
N PHE A 229 -6.82 6.84 4.44
CA PHE A 229 -7.47 6.78 5.74
C PHE A 229 -6.73 5.78 6.61
N ILE A 230 -6.62 6.04 7.90
CA ILE A 230 -5.92 5.17 8.85
C ILE A 230 -6.90 4.07 9.29
N ASP A 231 -7.06 3.06 8.43
CA ASP A 231 -7.89 1.89 8.69
C ASP A 231 -7.16 0.60 8.29
N PHE A 232 -7.04 -0.34 9.23
CA PHE A 232 -6.40 -1.61 8.94
C PHE A 232 -7.40 -2.53 8.25
N PRO A 233 -7.00 -3.20 7.15
CA PRO A 233 -7.95 -3.90 6.29
C PRO A 233 -8.58 -5.14 6.92
N PHE A 234 -8.05 -5.62 8.04
CA PHE A 234 -8.59 -6.75 8.80
C PHE A 234 -9.06 -6.27 10.17
N ARG A 235 -10.28 -6.64 10.59
CA ARG A 235 -10.82 -6.18 11.88
C ARG A 235 -10.59 -7.19 12.98
N LEU A 236 -10.59 -8.47 12.61
CA LEU A 236 -10.43 -9.59 13.53
C LEU A 236 -9.36 -10.54 13.01
N ARG A 237 -8.77 -11.30 13.95
CA ARG A 237 -7.84 -12.39 13.61
C ARG A 237 -8.44 -13.38 12.59
N GLY A 238 -9.72 -13.71 12.73
CA GLY A 238 -10.40 -14.62 11.80
C GLY A 238 -10.45 -14.12 10.35
N ASP A 239 -10.49 -12.81 10.15
CA ASP A 239 -10.46 -12.19 8.81
C ASP A 239 -9.10 -12.43 8.15
N VAL A 240 -8.00 -12.30 8.93
CA VAL A 240 -6.64 -12.60 8.45
C VAL A 240 -6.51 -14.10 8.15
N GLU A 241 -7.01 -14.95 9.04
CA GLU A 241 -6.89 -16.41 8.91
C GLU A 241 -7.64 -16.97 7.69
N THR A 242 -8.79 -16.38 7.37
CA THR A 242 -9.61 -16.78 6.21
C THR A 242 -9.11 -16.14 4.91
N GLY A 243 -8.69 -14.87 4.97
CA GLY A 243 -8.18 -14.12 3.82
C GLY A 243 -6.81 -14.60 3.33
N CYS A 244 -5.89 -14.96 4.24
CA CYS A 244 -4.54 -15.40 3.86
C CYS A 244 -4.51 -16.88 3.42
N THR A 245 -5.31 -17.23 2.43
CA THR A 245 -5.37 -18.58 1.85
C THR A 245 -5.38 -18.52 0.33
N LEU A 246 -4.92 -19.59 -0.31
CA LEU A 246 -4.98 -19.72 -1.78
C LEU A 246 -6.40 -19.51 -2.31
N LYS A 247 -7.38 -20.14 -1.67
CA LYS A 247 -8.80 -20.01 -2.03
C LYS A 247 -9.31 -18.58 -1.83
N GLY A 248 -8.85 -17.89 -0.80
CA GLY A 248 -9.13 -16.48 -0.60
C GLY A 248 -8.62 -15.65 -1.76
N LEU A 249 -7.33 -15.77 -2.08
CA LEU A 249 -6.67 -14.91 -3.07
C LEU A 249 -7.10 -15.17 -4.51
N TYR A 250 -7.36 -16.43 -4.89
CA TYR A 250 -7.63 -16.79 -6.28
C TYR A 250 -9.08 -17.19 -6.57
N ARG A 251 -9.95 -17.34 -5.57
CA ARG A 251 -11.36 -17.82 -5.67
C ARG A 251 -11.63 -19.11 -6.48
N GLU A 252 -10.61 -19.72 -7.06
CA GLU A 252 -10.66 -20.98 -7.78
C GLU A 252 -10.54 -22.17 -6.82
N SER A 253 -10.92 -23.36 -7.30
CA SER A 253 -10.58 -24.58 -6.57
C SER A 253 -9.07 -24.73 -6.63
N ALA A 254 -8.41 -25.10 -5.53
CA ALA A 254 -6.95 -25.28 -5.52
C ALA A 254 -6.47 -26.21 -6.65
N GLY A 255 -7.32 -27.15 -7.11
CA GLY A 255 -7.07 -28.02 -8.25
C GLY A 255 -6.75 -27.31 -9.57
N ASP A 256 -7.31 -26.12 -9.80
CA ASP A 256 -7.29 -25.41 -11.09
C ASP A 256 -6.02 -24.57 -11.29
N LEU A 257 -5.30 -24.27 -10.20
CA LEU A 257 -4.05 -23.53 -10.24
C LEU A 257 -2.86 -24.43 -10.62
N PRO A 258 -1.84 -23.89 -11.33
CA PRO A 258 -0.60 -24.61 -11.60
C PRO A 258 0.04 -25.15 -10.31
N GLU A 259 0.58 -26.36 -10.37
CA GLU A 259 1.17 -27.03 -9.20
C GLU A 259 2.30 -26.22 -8.56
N THR A 260 3.12 -25.57 -9.37
CA THR A 260 4.18 -24.66 -8.90
C THR A 260 3.63 -23.51 -8.07
N LEU A 261 2.52 -22.90 -8.51
CA LEU A 261 1.87 -21.81 -7.79
C LEU A 261 1.30 -22.30 -6.46
N ARG A 262 0.69 -23.48 -6.42
CA ARG A 262 0.19 -24.08 -5.17
C ARG A 262 1.29 -24.27 -4.14
N ASN A 263 2.42 -24.84 -4.58
CA ASN A 263 3.54 -25.16 -3.71
C ASN A 263 4.22 -23.90 -3.17
N ASP A 264 4.32 -22.85 -3.99
CA ASP A 264 4.91 -21.57 -3.59
C ASP A 264 3.99 -20.75 -2.66
N ALA A 265 2.67 -20.80 -2.89
CA ALA A 265 1.74 -19.91 -2.21
C ALA A 265 1.57 -20.18 -0.72
N GLY A 266 1.52 -21.46 -0.31
CA GLY A 266 1.28 -21.83 1.09
C GLY A 266 2.25 -21.16 2.07
N PRO A 267 3.58 -21.36 1.89
CA PRO A 267 4.59 -20.75 2.75
C PRO A 267 4.57 -19.21 2.75
N VAL A 268 4.28 -18.58 1.60
CA VAL A 268 4.18 -17.11 1.49
C VAL A 268 2.97 -16.59 2.28
N LEU A 269 1.80 -17.20 2.08
CA LEU A 269 0.57 -16.77 2.74
C LEU A 269 0.58 -17.08 4.25
N ASP A 270 1.21 -18.16 4.69
CA ASP A 270 1.39 -18.47 6.10
C ASP A 270 2.31 -17.47 6.81
N ARG A 271 3.36 -16.99 6.12
CA ARG A 271 4.20 -15.90 6.63
C ARG A 271 3.44 -14.58 6.68
N ALA A 272 2.78 -14.20 5.58
CA ALA A 272 1.95 -12.99 5.54
C ALA A 272 0.87 -13.00 6.63
N LYS A 273 0.24 -14.15 6.89
CA LYS A 273 -0.72 -14.33 7.98
C LYS A 273 -0.14 -13.98 9.36
N LYS A 274 1.07 -14.47 9.68
CA LYS A 274 1.74 -14.16 10.96
C LYS A 274 2.02 -12.66 11.09
N VAL A 275 2.61 -12.08 10.05
CA VAL A 275 2.90 -10.64 9.96
C VAL A 275 1.63 -9.81 10.17
N LEU A 276 0.53 -10.18 9.52
CA LEU A 276 -0.73 -9.44 9.59
C LEU A 276 -1.46 -9.58 10.93
N VAL A 277 -1.32 -10.72 11.62
CA VAL A 277 -1.85 -10.89 12.98
C VAL A 277 -1.09 -10.01 13.98
N GLU A 278 0.24 -9.97 13.91
CA GLU A 278 1.05 -9.04 14.71
C GLU A 278 0.74 -7.58 14.34
N GLY A 279 0.57 -7.33 13.04
CA GLY A 279 0.17 -6.04 12.50
C GLY A 279 -1.17 -5.55 13.01
N LEU A 280 -2.16 -6.44 13.14
CA LEU A 280 -3.46 -6.11 13.71
C LEU A 280 -3.32 -5.64 15.17
N LYS A 281 -2.53 -6.36 15.98
CA LYS A 281 -2.26 -5.95 17.37
C LYS A 281 -1.59 -4.58 17.43
N ALA A 282 -0.56 -4.38 16.61
CA ALA A 282 0.15 -3.12 16.53
C ALA A 282 -0.72 -1.97 16.05
N PHE A 283 -1.47 -2.17 14.98
CA PHE A 283 -2.37 -1.16 14.47
C PHE A 283 -3.41 -0.77 15.53
N ASN A 284 -3.99 -1.72 16.25
CA ASN A 284 -4.95 -1.41 17.30
C ASN A 284 -4.28 -0.68 18.48
N ALA A 285 -3.12 -1.12 18.94
CA ALA A 285 -2.36 -0.40 19.97
C ALA A 285 -2.06 1.05 19.53
N PHE A 286 -1.71 1.27 18.26
CA PHE A 286 -1.48 2.60 17.70
C PHE A 286 -2.76 3.42 17.58
N ARG A 287 -3.79 2.86 16.96
CA ARG A 287 -5.07 3.53 16.65
C ARG A 287 -5.81 3.97 17.90
N TYR A 288 -5.78 3.14 18.94
CA TYR A 288 -6.45 3.38 20.22
C TYR A 288 -5.53 3.97 21.30
N GLY A 289 -4.32 4.38 20.92
CA GLY A 289 -3.47 5.19 21.79
C GLY A 289 -2.85 4.44 22.97
N ALA A 290 -2.47 3.18 22.80
CA ALA A 290 -1.77 2.34 23.78
C ALA A 290 -0.28 2.15 23.44
N PRO A 291 0.55 3.22 23.47
CA PRO A 291 1.93 3.17 22.99
C PRO A 291 2.85 2.23 23.79
N LEU A 292 2.58 1.99 25.08
CA LEU A 292 3.37 1.02 25.84
C LEU A 292 3.24 -0.40 25.28
N ALA A 293 2.06 -0.76 24.74
CA ALA A 293 1.85 -2.06 24.09
C ALA A 293 2.66 -2.21 22.81
N LEU A 294 2.82 -1.13 22.03
CA LEU A 294 3.67 -1.12 20.83
C LEU A 294 5.14 -1.37 21.16
N LEU A 295 5.59 -0.94 22.35
CA LEU A 295 6.97 -1.06 22.78
C LEU A 295 7.26 -2.36 23.53
N ASP A 296 6.23 -3.09 23.99
CA ASP A 296 6.41 -4.36 24.69
C ASP A 296 6.50 -5.53 23.71
N ARG A 297 7.72 -6.01 23.46
CA ARG A 297 8.02 -7.14 22.55
C ARG A 297 7.37 -8.47 22.97
N ARG A 298 6.86 -8.58 24.20
CA ARG A 298 6.08 -9.75 24.64
C ARG A 298 4.66 -9.71 24.09
N LEU A 299 4.14 -8.52 23.75
CA LEU A 299 2.82 -8.33 23.15
C LEU A 299 2.88 -8.23 21.63
N ILE A 300 3.86 -7.49 21.11
CA ILE A 300 3.94 -7.16 19.69
C ILE A 300 5.38 -7.34 19.22
N SER A 301 5.58 -8.22 18.24
CA SER A 301 6.87 -8.40 17.58
C SER A 301 6.75 -8.02 16.10
N LEU A 302 7.20 -6.81 15.74
CA LEU A 302 7.18 -6.35 14.35
C LEU A 302 8.57 -6.31 13.75
N ASP A 303 8.67 -6.75 12.50
CA ASP A 303 9.82 -6.55 11.65
C ASP A 303 9.37 -5.87 10.34
N SER A 304 9.91 -4.67 10.10
CA SER A 304 9.61 -3.91 8.89
C SER A 304 10.08 -4.59 7.61
N GLN A 305 11.23 -5.26 7.64
CA GLN A 305 11.81 -5.96 6.49
C GLN A 305 11.04 -7.25 6.22
N GLU A 306 10.61 -7.96 7.26
CA GLU A 306 9.75 -9.14 7.09
C GLU A 306 8.41 -8.76 6.43
N ALA A 307 7.80 -7.65 6.86
CA ALA A 307 6.54 -7.19 6.28
C ALA A 307 6.66 -6.75 4.82
N LEU A 308 7.71 -5.99 4.48
CA LEU A 308 7.98 -5.61 3.09
C LEU A 308 8.33 -6.83 2.23
N GLY A 309 9.12 -7.77 2.76
CA GLY A 309 9.43 -9.03 2.11
C GLY A 309 8.19 -9.87 1.81
N CYS A 310 7.26 -9.98 2.76
CA CYS A 310 5.98 -10.66 2.54
C CYS A 310 5.15 -9.97 1.44
N ALA A 311 5.11 -8.63 1.42
CA ALA A 311 4.41 -7.89 0.38
C ALA A 311 5.01 -8.18 -1.01
N GLU A 312 6.34 -8.19 -1.14
CA GLU A 312 7.01 -8.53 -2.40
C GLU A 312 6.75 -9.96 -2.85
N GLU A 313 6.80 -10.92 -1.93
CA GLU A 313 6.53 -12.32 -2.24
C GLU A 313 5.08 -12.53 -2.70
N VAL A 314 4.11 -11.87 -2.06
CA VAL A 314 2.70 -11.86 -2.49
C VAL A 314 2.56 -11.26 -3.89
N LEU A 315 3.24 -10.14 -4.18
CA LEU A 315 3.23 -9.55 -5.53
C LEU A 315 3.83 -10.50 -6.57
N ASN A 316 4.93 -11.16 -6.25
CA ASN A 316 5.57 -12.13 -7.14
C ASN A 316 4.67 -13.35 -7.37
N LEU A 317 3.93 -13.79 -6.35
CA LEU A 317 2.95 -14.86 -6.47
C LEU A 317 1.81 -14.48 -7.41
N VAL A 318 1.26 -13.27 -7.25
CA VAL A 318 0.21 -12.74 -8.14
C VAL A 318 0.74 -12.56 -9.56
N ASP A 319 1.93 -12.02 -9.75
CA ASP A 319 2.56 -11.84 -11.06
C ASP A 319 2.76 -13.18 -11.79
N LYS A 320 3.22 -14.22 -11.07
CA LYS A 320 3.29 -15.59 -11.61
C LYS A 320 1.90 -16.11 -12.01
N ALA A 321 0.89 -15.89 -11.16
CA ALA A 321 -0.47 -16.34 -11.41
C ALA A 321 -1.13 -15.62 -12.60
N LEU A 322 -0.77 -14.37 -12.86
CA LEU A 322 -1.32 -13.58 -13.96
C LEU A 322 -0.79 -14.00 -15.35
N ARG A 323 0.14 -14.96 -15.42
CA ARG A 323 0.61 -15.52 -16.69
C ARG A 323 -0.51 -16.27 -17.39
N PRO A 324 -0.92 -15.88 -18.62
CA PRO A 324 -2.03 -16.51 -19.30
C PRO A 324 -1.69 -17.92 -19.78
N THR A 325 -2.59 -18.87 -19.53
CA THR A 325 -2.52 -20.24 -20.07
C THR A 325 -3.34 -20.34 -21.35
N VAL A 326 -2.91 -21.19 -22.28
CA VAL A 326 -3.59 -21.38 -23.57
C VAL A 326 -4.10 -22.82 -23.70
N SER A 327 -5.40 -22.97 -23.97
CA SER A 327 -6.04 -24.26 -24.19
C SER A 327 -6.97 -24.18 -25.40
N GLY A 328 -6.53 -24.69 -26.55
CA GLY A 328 -7.24 -24.51 -27.82
C GLY A 328 -7.28 -23.03 -28.20
N SER A 329 -8.47 -22.50 -28.49
CA SER A 329 -8.70 -21.07 -28.75
C SER A 329 -9.07 -20.26 -27.51
N VAL A 330 -8.83 -20.80 -26.31
CA VAL A 330 -9.14 -20.15 -25.03
C VAL A 330 -7.85 -19.73 -24.34
N ILE A 331 -7.80 -18.47 -23.91
CA ILE A 331 -6.73 -17.90 -23.09
C ILE A 331 -7.31 -17.59 -21.72
N SER A 332 -6.78 -18.24 -20.69
CA SER A 332 -7.29 -18.11 -19.33
C SER A 332 -6.26 -17.41 -18.44
N VAL A 333 -6.74 -16.52 -17.59
CA VAL A 333 -5.95 -15.94 -16.49
C VAL A 333 -6.73 -16.23 -15.21
N PRO A 334 -6.09 -16.81 -14.19
CA PRO A 334 -6.74 -17.07 -12.92
C PRO A 334 -7.47 -15.86 -12.37
N TYR A 335 -8.60 -16.10 -11.72
CA TYR A 335 -9.28 -15.07 -10.96
C TYR A 335 -8.35 -14.58 -9.83
N VAL A 336 -8.20 -13.27 -9.67
CA VAL A 336 -7.51 -12.69 -8.51
C VAL A 336 -8.49 -11.82 -7.75
N ASP A 337 -8.67 -12.13 -6.46
CA ASP A 337 -9.43 -11.30 -5.53
C ASP A 337 -8.65 -10.02 -5.24
N PHE A 338 -8.92 -9.00 -6.03
CA PHE A 338 -8.22 -7.72 -5.95
C PHE A 338 -8.42 -7.02 -4.59
N ASP A 339 -9.59 -7.15 -3.98
CA ASP A 339 -9.86 -6.55 -2.66
C ASP A 339 -9.00 -7.18 -1.58
N LEU A 340 -8.88 -8.50 -1.60
CA LEU A 340 -8.00 -9.21 -0.69
C LEU A 340 -6.53 -8.91 -0.98
N LEU A 341 -6.09 -8.92 -2.24
CA LEU A 341 -4.72 -8.53 -2.60
C LEU A 341 -4.37 -7.14 -2.05
N ARG A 342 -5.23 -6.16 -2.32
CA ARG A 342 -5.11 -4.79 -1.79
C ARG A 342 -5.02 -4.78 -0.26
N SER A 343 -5.88 -5.55 0.41
CA SER A 343 -5.91 -5.68 1.87
C SER A 343 -4.60 -6.27 2.43
N LEU A 344 -4.07 -7.32 1.82
CA LEU A 344 -2.79 -7.93 2.23
C LEU A 344 -1.64 -6.92 2.12
N LEU A 345 -1.56 -6.20 1.00
CA LEU A 345 -0.50 -5.22 0.76
C LEU A 345 -0.60 -4.04 1.72
N ILE A 346 -1.80 -3.47 1.91
CA ILE A 346 -2.02 -2.36 2.85
C ILE A 346 -1.69 -2.78 4.28
N GLY A 347 -2.09 -3.99 4.69
CA GLY A 347 -1.76 -4.52 6.01
C GLY A 347 -0.26 -4.62 6.22
N CYS A 348 0.49 -5.16 5.25
CA CYS A 348 1.95 -5.23 5.31
C CYS A 348 2.60 -3.83 5.36
N ALA A 349 2.06 -2.88 4.60
CA ALA A 349 2.53 -1.49 4.63
C ALA A 349 2.36 -0.84 6.01
N PHE A 350 1.21 -1.03 6.66
CA PHE A 350 1.01 -0.54 8.02
C PHE A 350 1.99 -1.16 9.01
N VAL A 351 2.23 -2.48 8.90
CA VAL A 351 3.22 -3.16 9.75
C VAL A 351 4.61 -2.54 9.56
N ALA A 352 5.05 -2.39 8.31
CA ALA A 352 6.34 -1.83 8.00
C ALA A 352 6.50 -0.40 8.53
N ALA A 353 5.48 0.44 8.35
CA ALA A 353 5.50 1.83 8.80
C ALA A 353 5.47 1.97 10.32
N ILE A 354 4.61 1.22 11.02
CA ILE A 354 4.54 1.21 12.49
C ILE A 354 5.84 0.66 13.09
N SER A 355 6.37 -0.43 12.55
CA SER A 355 7.66 -1.01 12.97
C SER A 355 8.80 -0.01 12.82
N SER A 356 8.94 0.62 11.65
CA SER A 356 10.01 1.60 11.37
C SER A 356 9.93 2.81 12.33
N MET A 357 8.72 3.30 12.57
CA MET A 357 8.45 4.37 13.51
C MET A 357 8.84 4.00 14.94
N ILE A 358 8.55 2.78 15.39
CA ILE A 358 8.96 2.29 16.72
C ILE A 358 10.49 2.18 16.79
N SER A 359 11.15 1.66 15.76
CA SER A 359 12.61 1.54 15.71
C SER A 359 13.31 2.90 15.85
N GLU A 360 12.77 3.96 15.25
CA GLU A 360 13.30 5.33 15.38
C GLU A 360 13.23 5.91 16.80
N LEU A 361 12.46 5.29 17.71
CA LEU A 361 12.40 5.69 19.11
C LEU A 361 13.61 5.16 19.91
N ASN A 362 14.37 4.20 19.38
CA ASN A 362 15.57 3.61 19.99
C ASN A 362 15.34 3.09 21.42
N VAL A 363 14.25 2.34 21.62
CA VAL A 363 13.92 1.75 22.92
C VAL A 363 14.71 0.46 23.12
N GLY A 364 15.30 0.29 24.31
CA GLY A 364 16.03 -0.92 24.72
C GLY A 364 15.14 -2.14 24.96
N ASP A 365 15.64 -3.14 25.69
CA ASP A 365 14.85 -4.34 26.02
C ASP A 365 13.63 -3.96 26.89
N PRO A 366 12.39 -4.27 26.46
CA PRO A 366 11.18 -3.96 27.22
C PRO A 366 11.14 -4.62 28.62
N LYS A 367 11.90 -5.70 28.85
CA LYS A 367 12.03 -6.33 30.17
C LYS A 367 12.70 -5.43 31.19
N GLU A 368 13.62 -4.58 30.72
CA GLU A 368 14.28 -3.55 31.53
C GLU A 368 13.36 -2.36 31.78
N GLY A 369 12.26 -2.26 31.04
CA GLY A 369 11.26 -1.21 31.16
C GLY A 369 11.41 -0.11 30.12
N VAL A 370 10.28 0.50 29.78
CA VAL A 370 10.20 1.61 28.82
C VAL A 370 10.27 2.93 29.59
N PRO A 371 11.22 3.82 29.26
CA PRO A 371 11.27 5.15 29.86
C PRO A 371 10.01 5.97 29.53
N LEU A 372 9.43 6.63 30.54
CA LEU A 372 8.23 7.47 30.39
C LEU A 372 8.40 8.56 29.30
N GLU A 373 9.60 9.14 29.20
CA GLU A 373 9.98 10.14 28.20
C GLU A 373 9.81 9.65 26.75
N VAL A 374 9.96 8.34 26.51
CA VAL A 374 9.75 7.73 25.19
C VAL A 374 8.27 7.74 24.84
N LEU A 375 7.38 7.46 25.81
CA LEU A 375 5.94 7.48 25.57
C LEU A 375 5.46 8.88 25.18
N ALA A 376 6.01 9.94 25.79
CA ALA A 376 5.66 11.32 25.46
C ALA A 376 5.87 11.65 23.97
N ARG A 377 6.90 11.05 23.32
CA ARG A 377 7.18 11.23 21.88
C ARG A 377 6.06 10.69 20.96
N PHE A 378 5.24 9.75 21.43
CA PHE A 378 4.05 9.32 20.67
C PHE A 378 2.99 10.42 20.58
N GLY A 379 2.93 11.36 21.52
CA GLY A 379 2.02 12.50 21.46
C GLY A 379 2.24 13.34 20.20
N GLU A 380 3.50 13.70 19.93
CA GLU A 380 3.90 14.45 18.73
C GLU A 380 3.53 13.73 17.44
N LEU A 381 3.65 12.40 17.44
CA LEU A 381 3.29 11.58 16.30
C LEU A 381 1.78 11.55 16.08
N TYR A 382 0.99 11.35 17.13
CA TYR A 382 -0.46 11.39 17.06
C TYR A 382 -0.98 12.75 16.59
N ASP A 383 -0.31 13.85 16.94
CA ASP A 383 -0.73 15.19 16.51
C ASP A 383 -0.56 15.45 15.01
N LYS A 384 0.41 14.77 14.37
CA LYS A 384 0.59 14.79 12.90
C LYS A 384 -0.52 14.06 12.15
N LEU A 385 -1.30 13.22 12.84
CA LEU A 385 -2.36 12.40 12.26
C LEU A 385 -3.72 12.94 12.74
N PRO A 386 -4.48 13.66 11.91
CA PRO A 386 -5.71 14.32 12.34
C PRO A 386 -6.71 13.41 13.08
N GLU A 387 -6.81 12.15 12.65
CA GLU A 387 -7.70 11.13 13.23
C GLU A 387 -7.28 10.65 14.64
N LEU A 388 -6.02 10.88 15.03
CA LEU A 388 -5.42 10.41 16.29
C LEU A 388 -5.10 11.52 17.28
N ARG A 389 -5.41 12.79 16.97
CA ARG A 389 -5.13 13.95 17.86
C ARG A 389 -5.68 13.79 19.28
N ILE A 390 -6.80 13.08 19.45
CA ILE A 390 -7.35 12.80 20.79
C ILE A 390 -6.40 11.93 21.63
N ASN A 391 -5.70 10.99 21.00
CA ASN A 391 -4.73 10.10 21.65
C ASN A 391 -3.55 10.91 22.22
N SER A 392 -3.07 11.94 21.50
CA SER A 392 -2.03 12.85 22.00
C SER A 392 -2.44 13.51 23.33
N ARG A 393 -3.68 14.01 23.40
CA ARG A 393 -4.21 14.67 24.60
C ARG A 393 -4.37 13.70 25.78
N LEU A 394 -4.90 12.51 25.53
CA LEU A 394 -5.07 11.48 26.55
C LEU A 394 -3.70 11.06 27.09
N LEU A 395 -2.76 10.72 26.22
CA LEU A 395 -1.42 10.32 26.61
C LEU A 395 -0.68 11.42 27.40
N SER A 396 -0.77 12.67 26.95
CA SER A 396 -0.15 13.81 27.64
C SER A 396 -0.67 13.99 29.07
N ARG A 397 -1.95 13.68 29.31
CA ARG A 397 -2.54 13.71 30.65
C ARG A 397 -1.98 12.58 31.52
N GLU A 398 -1.96 11.35 31.00
CA GLU A 398 -1.45 10.18 31.72
C GLU A 398 0.03 10.32 32.07
N VAL A 399 0.85 10.84 31.13
CA VAL A 399 2.28 11.12 31.38
C VAL A 399 2.46 12.10 32.55
N LYS A 400 1.70 13.21 32.58
CA LYS A 400 1.77 14.19 33.68
C LYS A 400 1.31 13.60 35.01
N GLU A 401 0.28 12.75 35.00
CA GLU A 401 -0.18 12.05 36.20
C GLU A 401 0.91 11.11 36.74
N LEU A 402 1.60 10.39 35.87
CA LEU A 402 2.71 9.52 36.23
C LEU A 402 3.92 10.32 36.77
N GLU A 403 4.27 11.45 36.16
CA GLU A 403 5.32 12.35 36.68
C GLU A 403 5.03 12.81 38.11
N TYR A 404 3.76 13.07 38.44
CA TYR A 404 3.36 13.45 39.80
C TYR A 404 3.44 12.29 40.79
N VAL A 405 2.88 11.13 40.42
CA VAL A 405 2.82 9.92 41.28
C VAL A 405 4.21 9.34 41.51
N THR A 406 5.16 9.55 40.60
CA THR A 406 6.50 8.97 40.68
C THR A 406 7.47 9.71 41.61
N SER A 407 7.05 10.85 42.17
CA SER A 407 7.79 11.53 43.23
C SER A 407 7.99 10.66 44.48
N VAL A 408 7.10 9.67 44.70
CA VAL A 408 7.15 8.70 45.81
C VAL A 408 7.61 7.29 45.41
N VAL A 409 8.04 7.08 44.16
CA VAL A 409 8.44 5.75 43.67
C VAL A 409 9.80 5.36 44.27
N SER A 410 9.85 4.16 44.83
CA SER A 410 11.03 3.54 45.44
C SER A 410 11.73 2.60 44.44
N ALA A 411 12.88 2.05 44.84
CA ALA A 411 13.52 0.99 44.07
C ALA A 411 12.62 -0.26 44.01
N GLY A 412 12.53 -0.86 42.82
CA GLY A 412 11.75 -2.07 42.53
C GLY A 412 10.42 -1.83 41.80
N TRP A 413 10.01 -2.82 41.01
CA TRP A 413 8.75 -2.83 40.27
C TRP A 413 7.55 -2.89 41.22
N ARG A 414 6.59 -1.99 41.03
CA ARG A 414 5.31 -1.99 41.75
C ARG A 414 4.18 -1.65 40.79
N THR A 415 2.98 -2.17 41.04
CA THR A 415 1.82 -1.79 40.22
C THR A 415 1.49 -0.31 40.43
N LEU A 416 0.99 0.35 39.39
CA LEU A 416 0.55 1.73 39.49
C LEU A 416 -0.59 1.90 40.50
N ARG A 417 -1.46 0.89 40.64
CA ARG A 417 -2.48 0.83 41.68
C ARG A 417 -1.88 0.96 43.08
N ASP A 418 -0.89 0.14 43.43
CA ASP A 418 -0.28 0.14 44.76
C ASP A 418 0.38 1.48 45.09
N LEU A 419 0.95 2.14 44.09
CA LEU A 419 1.55 3.46 44.23
C LEU A 419 0.48 4.53 44.49
N MET A 420 -0.61 4.51 43.72
CA MET A 420 -1.67 5.52 43.84
C MET A 420 -2.50 5.39 45.12
N GLU A 421 -2.66 4.18 45.66
CA GLU A 421 -3.31 3.97 46.97
C GLU A 421 -2.49 4.57 48.12
N ARG A 422 -1.16 4.72 47.97
CA ARG A 422 -0.27 5.31 48.99
C ARG A 422 -0.18 6.82 48.98
N VAL A 423 -0.37 7.46 47.82
CA VAL A 423 -0.30 8.94 47.67
C VAL A 423 -1.58 9.61 48.18
N ASP A 424 -2.53 8.84 48.71
CA ASP A 424 -3.83 9.30 49.25
C ASP A 424 -4.59 10.24 48.30
N LEU A 425 -4.38 10.08 46.99
CA LEU A 425 -5.08 10.83 45.94
C LEU A 425 -6.57 10.42 45.84
N ARG A 426 -7.04 9.50 46.68
CA ARG A 426 -8.41 9.00 46.73
C ARG A 426 -8.86 8.66 48.16
N SER A 427 -8.78 9.62 49.05
CA SER A 427 -9.38 9.52 50.40
C SER A 427 -10.92 9.47 50.43
N LEU A 428 -11.66 9.24 49.32
CA LEU A 428 -13.12 9.47 49.30
C LEU A 428 -14.04 8.45 48.60
N ARG A 429 -13.60 7.29 48.10
CA ARG A 429 -14.56 6.28 47.57
C ARG A 429 -14.10 4.85 47.84
N LYS A 430 -14.24 4.38 49.08
CA LYS A 430 -13.87 3.01 49.47
C LYS A 430 -14.97 1.95 49.28
N ASP A 431 -16.24 2.32 49.06
CA ASP A 431 -17.34 1.35 49.25
C ASP A 431 -18.28 1.12 48.06
N VAL A 432 -17.87 1.43 46.82
CA VAL A 432 -18.64 1.00 45.64
C VAL A 432 -17.78 0.05 44.82
N PRO A 433 -18.18 -1.23 44.65
CA PRO A 433 -17.52 -2.15 43.73
C PRO A 433 -17.55 -1.54 42.34
N TYR A 434 -16.42 -0.99 41.91
CA TYR A 434 -16.30 -0.41 40.59
C TYR A 434 -16.14 -1.58 39.61
N PHE A 435 -17.26 -2.15 39.17
CA PHE A 435 -17.30 -3.07 38.02
C PHE A 435 -17.04 -2.27 36.74
N SER A 436 -15.84 -1.73 36.61
CA SER A 436 -15.41 -1.13 35.36
C SER A 436 -14.88 -2.21 34.44
N ASP A 437 -15.37 -2.20 33.22
CA ASP A 437 -14.77 -2.92 32.10
C ASP A 437 -13.27 -2.58 32.01
N GLU A 438 -12.43 -3.57 32.36
CA GLU A 438 -10.97 -3.44 32.41
C GLU A 438 -10.40 -3.03 31.04
N LYS A 439 -10.98 -3.57 29.97
CA LYS A 439 -10.59 -3.27 28.59
C LYS A 439 -10.91 -1.82 28.22
N ARG A 440 -12.09 -1.33 28.62
CA ARG A 440 -12.45 0.08 28.42
C ARG A 440 -11.47 1.00 29.15
N ASN A 441 -11.11 0.67 30.38
CA ASN A 441 -10.14 1.45 31.15
C ASN A 441 -8.76 1.44 30.51
N PHE A 442 -8.31 0.28 29.99
CA PHE A 442 -7.04 0.17 29.29
C PHE A 442 -6.92 1.21 28.17
N TYR A 443 -7.89 1.29 27.26
CA TYR A 443 -7.85 2.26 26.17
C TYR A 443 -8.13 3.71 26.62
N ALA A 444 -9.02 3.91 27.61
CA ALA A 444 -9.32 5.25 28.13
C ALA A 444 -8.11 5.92 28.81
N HIS A 445 -7.18 5.11 29.33
CA HIS A 445 -5.95 5.56 29.98
C HIS A 445 -4.73 5.37 29.08
N ALA A 446 -4.88 5.44 27.76
CA ALA A 446 -3.78 5.33 26.80
C ALA A 446 -2.90 4.06 26.98
N GLY A 447 -3.52 2.95 27.37
CA GLY A 447 -2.85 1.70 27.70
C GLY A 447 -2.08 1.70 29.03
N LEU A 448 -2.24 2.73 29.87
CA LEU A 448 -1.53 2.93 31.14
C LEU A 448 -2.42 2.69 32.37
N SER A 449 -3.33 1.73 32.27
CA SER A 449 -4.27 1.41 33.35
C SER A 449 -3.59 0.82 34.59
N LYS A 450 -4.17 1.13 35.75
CA LYS A 450 -3.53 0.98 37.07
C LYS A 450 -3.23 -0.46 37.47
N ASN A 451 -4.02 -1.41 36.98
CA ASN A 451 -3.89 -2.83 37.32
C ASN A 451 -2.90 -3.55 36.38
N GLU A 452 -2.60 -2.95 35.23
CA GLU A 452 -1.83 -3.57 34.16
C GLU A 452 -0.37 -3.10 34.16
N VAL A 453 -0.14 -1.85 34.54
CA VAL A 453 1.19 -1.22 34.47
C VAL A 453 1.94 -1.33 35.79
N GLU A 454 3.20 -1.74 35.68
CA GLU A 454 4.21 -1.67 36.72
C GLU A 454 5.16 -0.49 36.45
N VAL A 455 5.60 0.14 37.53
CA VAL A 455 6.47 1.32 37.51
C VAL A 455 7.68 1.08 38.41
N MET A 456 8.84 1.53 37.97
CA MET A 456 10.07 1.56 38.75
C MET A 456 10.82 2.87 38.51
N LYS A 457 11.57 3.35 39.51
CA LYS A 457 12.49 4.48 39.35
C LYS A 457 13.92 3.98 39.45
N GLU A 458 14.69 4.17 38.38
CA GLU A 458 16.09 3.73 38.28
C GLU A 458 16.91 4.78 37.54
N GLY A 459 18.08 5.15 38.08
CA GLY A 459 18.96 6.15 37.45
C GLY A 459 18.30 7.52 37.23
N GLY A 460 17.32 7.88 38.05
CA GLY A 460 16.54 9.12 37.88
C GLY A 460 15.44 9.04 36.82
N LYS A 461 15.31 7.93 36.09
CA LYS A 461 14.28 7.70 35.07
C LYS A 461 13.10 6.90 35.64
N ILE A 462 11.92 7.15 35.09
CA ILE A 462 10.70 6.37 35.36
C ILE A 462 10.58 5.34 34.26
N LEU A 463 10.59 4.08 34.65
CA LEU A 463 10.47 2.93 33.77
C LEU A 463 9.09 2.30 33.94
N LEU A 464 8.49 1.91 32.81
CA LEU A 464 7.15 1.34 32.73
C LEU A 464 7.20 -0.02 32.03
N ARG A 465 6.38 -0.97 32.49
CA ARG A 465 6.12 -2.20 31.75
C ARG A 465 4.74 -2.75 32.11
N TYR A 466 4.24 -3.68 31.31
CA TYR A 466 3.09 -4.46 31.73
C TYR A 466 3.48 -5.58 32.68
N SER A 467 2.62 -5.84 33.66
CA SER A 467 2.76 -7.00 34.54
C SER A 467 2.64 -8.30 33.75
N GLU A 468 3.49 -9.28 34.08
CA GLU A 468 3.60 -10.54 33.33
C GLU A 468 2.28 -11.32 33.25
N ASN A 469 1.52 -11.31 34.35
CA ASN A 469 0.22 -11.98 34.43
C ASN A 469 -0.88 -11.31 33.59
N ARG A 470 -0.69 -10.05 33.16
CA ARG A 470 -1.66 -9.30 32.35
C ARG A 470 -1.39 -9.37 30.85
N ILE A 471 -0.20 -9.80 30.43
CA ILE A 471 0.18 -9.92 29.01
C ILE A 471 -0.87 -10.71 28.19
N PRO A 472 -1.32 -11.91 28.59
CA PRO A 472 -2.29 -12.66 27.78
C PRO A 472 -3.67 -11.99 27.70
N VAL A 473 -4.01 -11.16 28.68
CA VAL A 473 -5.29 -10.42 28.70
C VAL A 473 -5.21 -9.24 27.75
N ILE A 474 -4.12 -8.47 27.83
CA ILE A 474 -3.88 -7.32 26.94
C ILE A 474 -3.80 -7.79 25.48
N GLU A 475 -3.12 -8.90 25.20
CA GLU A 475 -3.06 -9.45 23.84
C GLU A 475 -4.45 -9.73 23.26
N LYS A 476 -5.38 -10.29 24.05
CA LYS A 476 -6.76 -10.51 23.62
C LYS A 476 -7.49 -9.20 23.33
N TRP A 477 -7.23 -8.16 24.13
CA TRP A 477 -7.80 -6.82 23.90
C TRP A 477 -7.24 -6.18 22.64
N LEU A 478 -5.95 -6.35 22.33
CA LEU A 478 -5.35 -5.81 21.10
C LEU A 478 -5.87 -6.50 19.84
N LEU A 479 -6.23 -7.78 19.90
CA LEU A 479 -6.85 -8.48 18.78
C LEU A 479 -8.34 -8.14 18.59
N ARG A 480 -8.98 -7.58 19.63
CA ARG A 480 -10.40 -7.23 19.68
C ARG A 480 -10.58 -6.00 20.56
N PRO A 481 -10.25 -4.79 20.08
CA PRO A 481 -10.23 -3.54 20.85
C PRO A 481 -11.62 -3.02 21.22
#